data_AF-A0A2X3J3B4-F1
#
_entry.id   AF-A0A2X3J3B4-F1
#
_cell.length_a   1.000
_cell.length_b   1.000
_cell.length_c   1.000
_cell.angle_alpha   90.00
_cell.angle_beta   90.00
_cell.angle_gamma   90.00
#
_symmetry.space_group_name_H-M   'P 1'
#
loop_
_entity.id
_entity.type
_entity.pdbx_description
1 polymer ?
#
loop_
_entity_poly.entity_id
_entity_poly.type
_entity_poly.pdbx_seq_one_letter_code
_entity_poly.pdbx_strand_id
1 'polypeptide(L)' 'MTNTVDFIGVGIGPFNLSIAALSHEAEGFSSQFFDSRPDFAWHPGMLVPDCHMQTMFLKDLVSAVAPPARSAL' A
#
# COMPACT_ATOMS: atom_id res chain seq x y z
N MET A 1 -14.88 -22.66 -9.11
CA MET A 1 -14.83 -22.53 -7.64
C MET A 1 -14.62 -21.06 -7.32
N THR A 2 -15.52 -20.43 -6.57
CA THR A 2 -15.32 -19.07 -6.07
C THR A 2 -14.40 -19.12 -4.86
N ASN A 3 -13.24 -18.46 -4.96
CA ASN A 3 -12.33 -18.30 -3.84
C ASN A 3 -12.83 -17.14 -2.97
N THR A 4 -13.43 -17.44 -1.82
CA THR A 4 -13.87 -16.42 -0.85
C THR A 4 -12.64 -15.84 -0.16
N VAL A 5 -12.60 -14.52 -0.01
CA VAL A 5 -11.57 -13.81 0.77
C VAL A 5 -12.22 -13.01 1.89
N ASP A 6 -11.45 -12.73 2.94
CA ASP A 6 -11.92 -11.96 4.10
C ASP A 6 -12.07 -10.47 3.77
N PHE A 7 -11.28 -9.97 2.80
CA PHE A 7 -11.29 -8.57 2.40
C PHE A 7 -11.06 -8.36 0.90
N ILE A 8 -11.81 -7.43 0.31
CA ILE A 8 -11.60 -6.96 -1.06
C ILE A 8 -11.40 -5.45 -1.05
N GLY A 9 -10.25 -5.01 -1.57
CA GLY A 9 -9.97 -3.61 -1.85
C GLY A 9 -10.27 -3.26 -3.31
N VAL A 10 -11.03 -2.18 -3.53
CA VAL A 10 -11.28 -1.61 -4.86
C VAL A 10 -10.52 -0.30 -5.00
N GLY A 11 -9.65 -0.24 -6.02
CA GLY A 11 -8.65 0.79 -6.23
C GLY A 11 -7.32 0.45 -5.55
N ILE A 12 -6.21 0.63 -6.26
CA ILE A 12 -4.85 0.47 -5.73
C ILE A 12 -4.20 1.86 -5.71
N GLY A 13 -4.64 2.67 -4.74
CA GLY A 13 -3.98 3.91 -4.33
C GLY A 13 -3.14 3.72 -3.07
N PRO A 14 -2.43 4.75 -2.59
CA PRO A 14 -1.54 4.65 -1.42
C PRO A 14 -2.23 4.05 -0.18
N PHE A 15 -3.50 4.37 0.07
CA PHE A 15 -4.21 3.85 1.24
C PHE A 15 -4.48 2.35 1.16
N ASN A 16 -5.01 1.86 0.04
CA ASN A 16 -5.22 0.41 -0.13
C ASN A 16 -3.89 -0.34 -0.27
N LEU A 17 -2.84 0.31 -0.78
CA LEU A 17 -1.49 -0.27 -0.80
C LEU A 17 -0.90 -0.43 0.62
N SER A 18 -1.17 0.52 1.52
CA SER A 18 -0.84 0.40 2.94
C SER A 18 -1.57 -0.79 3.59
N ILE A 19 -2.88 -0.93 3.37
CA ILE A 19 -3.65 -2.08 3.87
C ILE A 19 -3.11 -3.38 3.28
N ALA A 20 -2.84 -3.43 1.97
CA ALA A 20 -2.29 -4.61 1.32
C ALA A 20 -0.97 -5.05 1.97
N ALA A 21 -0.03 -4.12 2.17
CA ALA A 21 1.26 -4.39 2.80
C ALA A 21 1.10 -4.89 4.24
N LEU A 22 0.25 -4.27 5.06
CA LEU A 22 0.02 -4.70 6.44
C LEU A 22 -0.73 -6.05 6.50
N SER A 23 -1.67 -6.28 5.60
CA SER A 23 -2.44 -7.51 5.53
C SER A 23 -1.61 -8.72 5.06
N HIS A 24 -0.54 -8.48 4.31
CA HIS A 24 0.36 -9.54 3.86
C HIS A 24 1.07 -10.24 5.03
N GLU A 25 1.38 -9.49 6.08
CA GLU A 25 2.02 -9.99 7.31
C GLU A 25 1.02 -10.59 8.31
N ALA A 26 -0.29 -10.49 8.05
CA ALA A 26 -1.33 -10.96 8.95
C ALA A 26 -1.66 -12.44 8.69
N GLU A 27 -1.15 -13.32 9.56
CA GLU A 27 -1.43 -14.76 9.47
C GLU A 27 -2.93 -15.07 9.53
N GLY A 28 -3.40 -15.91 8.59
CA GLY A 28 -4.80 -16.34 8.54
C GLY A 28 -5.78 -15.30 7.98
N PHE A 29 -5.30 -14.18 7.43
CA PHE A 29 -6.13 -13.17 6.79
C PHE A 29 -5.92 -13.15 5.28
N SER A 30 -6.99 -13.36 4.52
CA SER A 30 -6.96 -13.37 3.05
C SER A 30 -7.52 -12.08 2.46
N SER A 31 -6.75 -11.43 1.60
CA SER A 31 -7.15 -10.18 0.96
C SER A 31 -6.84 -10.19 -0.53
N GLN A 32 -7.67 -9.51 -1.32
CA GLN A 32 -7.42 -9.24 -2.74
C GLN A 32 -7.69 -7.77 -3.06
N PHE A 33 -6.91 -7.21 -3.98
CA PHE A 33 -7.00 -5.80 -4.37
C PHE A 33 -7.07 -5.68 -5.89
N PHE A 34 -7.95 -4.82 -6.38
CA PHE A 34 -8.20 -4.64 -7.81
C PHE A 34 -8.15 -3.17 -8.18
N ASP A 35 -7.47 -2.83 -9.28
CA ASP A 35 -7.53 -1.50 -9.91
C ASP A 35 -7.97 -1.69 -11.37
N SER A 36 -8.62 -0.68 -11.94
CA SER A 36 -8.98 -0.69 -13.36
C SER A 36 -7.79 -0.40 -14.27
N ARG A 37 -6.73 0.20 -13.73
CA ARG A 37 -5.51 0.53 -14.47
C ARG A 37 -4.55 -0.67 -14.49
N PRO A 38 -3.84 -0.87 -15.61
CA PRO A 38 -2.88 -1.97 -15.74
C PRO A 38 -1.63 -1.77 -14.87
N ASP A 39 -1.28 -0.51 -14.60
CA ASP A 39 -0.07 -0.13 -13.88
C ASP A 39 -0.39 0.84 -12.75
N PHE A 40 0.37 0.73 -11.66
CA PHE A 40 0.29 1.70 -10.57
C PHE A 40 0.99 3.00 -10.95
N ALA A 41 0.26 4.10 -10.84
CA ALA A 41 0.82 5.45 -10.89
C ALA A 41 0.05 6.37 -9.93
N TRP A 42 0.73 7.11 -9.06
CA TRP A 42 0.07 8.04 -8.16
C TRP A 42 0.18 9.46 -8.70
N HIS A 43 -0.97 10.04 -9.08
CA HIS A 43 -1.09 11.36 -9.72
C HIS A 43 -0.05 11.63 -10.83
N PRO A 44 0.07 10.79 -11.88
CA PRO A 44 1.13 10.92 -12.88
C PRO A 44 1.13 12.28 -13.61
N GLY A 45 -0.04 12.90 -13.79
CA GLY A 45 -0.16 14.24 -14.40
C GLY A 45 0.29 15.40 -13.50
N MET A 46 0.65 15.13 -12.24
CA MET A 46 1.09 16.14 -11.26
C MET A 46 2.55 15.97 -10.84
N LEU A 47 3.30 15.05 -11.47
CA LEU A 47 4.74 14.87 -11.27
C LEU A 47 5.50 15.94 -12.06
N VAL A 48 5.39 17.19 -11.62
CA VAL A 48 6.10 18.33 -12.21
C VAL A 48 7.56 18.36 -11.78
N PRO A 49 8.47 19.01 -12.56
CA PRO A 49 9.84 19.21 -12.12
C PRO A 49 9.91 19.82 -10.71
N ASP A 50 10.87 19.36 -9.92
CA ASP A 50 11.15 19.84 -8.55
C ASP A 50 9.99 19.67 -7.55
N CYS A 51 8.99 18.83 -7.86
CA CYS A 51 7.97 18.48 -6.86
C CYS A 51 8.56 17.59 -5.76
N HIS A 52 8.16 17.83 -4.52
CA HIS A 52 8.56 17.05 -3.35
C HIS A 52 7.33 16.62 -2.54
N MET A 53 7.47 15.56 -1.74
CA MET A 53 6.44 15.23 -0.76
C MET A 53 6.31 16.36 0.26
N GLN A 54 5.07 16.76 0.57
CA GLN A 54 4.76 17.72 1.63
C GLN A 54 4.74 17.06 3.03
N THR A 55 4.94 15.75 3.09
CA THR A 55 4.99 14.95 4.31
C THR A 55 6.41 14.44 4.56
N MET A 56 6.74 14.22 5.84
CA MET A 56 8.01 13.60 6.22
C MET A 56 8.05 12.13 5.80
N PHE A 57 9.24 11.61 5.49
CA PHE A 57 9.42 10.25 4.99
C PHE A 57 8.90 9.15 5.94
N LEU A 58 8.87 9.41 7.27
CA LEU A 58 8.30 8.47 8.25
C LEU A 58 6.79 8.29 8.10
N LYS A 59 6.11 9.19 7.38
CA LYS A 59 4.71 9.03 6.95
C LYS A 59 4.65 8.26 5.63
N ASP A 60 5.41 7.17 5.54
CA ASP A 60 5.25 6.19 4.47
C ASP A 60 3.98 5.35 4.72
N LEU A 61 3.83 4.26 3.97
CA LEU A 61 2.63 3.44 4.01
C LEU A 61 2.45 2.64 5.31
N VAL A 62 3.52 2.29 6.03
CA VAL A 62 3.47 1.27 7.09
C VAL A 62 4.23 1.63 8.35
N SER A 63 5.28 2.47 8.29
CA SER A 63 6.22 2.73 9.38
C SER A 63 5.56 3.26 10.65
N ALA A 64 4.45 4.00 10.54
CA ALA A 64 3.71 4.49 11.70
C ALA A 64 2.99 3.36 12.49
N VAL A 65 2.73 2.22 11.83
CA VAL A 65 2.01 1.06 12.39
C VAL A 65 2.98 -0.09 12.67
N ALA A 66 3.83 -0.42 11.70
CA ALA A 66 4.78 -1.51 11.71
C ALA A 66 6.17 -0.98 11.30
N PRO A 67 6.89 -0.28 12.20
CA PRO A 67 8.24 0.17 11.91
C PRO A 67 9.17 -1.03 11.66
N PRO A 68 10.09 -0.98 10.68
CA PRO A 68 11.04 -2.05 10.47
C PRO A 68 11.87 -2.26 11.73
N ALA A 69 11.96 -3.52 12.19
CA ALA A 69 12.83 -3.87 13.30
C ALA A 69 14.27 -3.47 12.96
N ARG A 70 14.92 -2.72 13.86
CA ARG A 70 16.31 -2.29 13.72
C ARG A 70 17.21 -3.52 13.60
N SER A 71 17.74 -3.76 12.40
CA SER A 71 18.87 -4.65 12.06
C SER A 71 19.00 -5.92 12.92
N ALA A 72 18.59 -7.07 12.38
CA ALA A 72 19.31 -8.31 12.65
C ALA A 72 20.68 -8.20 11.96
N LEU A 73 21.63 -7.56 12.64
CA LEU A 73 23.05 -7.90 12.54
C LEU A 73 23.30 -9.13 13.40
#